data_AF-A0AAP0EGE7-F1
#
_entry.id   AF-A0AAP0EGE7-F1
#
_cell.length_a   1.000
_cell.length_b   1.000
_cell.length_c   1.000
_cell.angle_alpha   90.00
_cell.angle_beta   90.00
_cell.angle_gamma   90.00
#
_symmetry.space_group_name_H-M   'P 1'
#
loop_
_entity.id
_entity.type
_entity.pdbx_description
1 polymer ?
#
loop_
_entity_poly.entity_id
_entity_poly.type
_entity_poly.pdbx_seq_one_letter_code
_entity_poly.pdbx_strand_id
1 'polypeptide(L)'
;MVFVDLEKTYDRVPRDVLCWVLERKRVYARYIDTIKDMYDGVVTSIKTFGGATKEFPITIGLHQGSALSPYLFTLVMDELTRHIQEDIPWCMLFADDIVLVDETKDGVNRKLELWRNTLESKGFKLSRTKTEYMHCEFENTRHRDDGVVKLGEVEVPKVNHFRYLGSIIQNYGNIENDVTHRIQAGWKK
;
A
#
# COMPACT_ATOMS: atom_id res chain seq x y z
N MET A 1 -13.94 6.64 4.48
CA MET A 1 -12.84 6.10 3.65
C MET A 1 -11.57 6.03 4.47
N VAL A 2 -10.74 5.02 4.31
CA VAL A 2 -9.38 4.98 4.86
C VAL A 2 -8.38 4.78 3.74
N PHE A 3 -7.33 5.58 3.76
CA PHE A 3 -6.19 5.51 2.85
C PHE A 3 -5.06 4.82 3.59
N VAL A 4 -4.60 3.71 3.06
CA VAL A 4 -3.61 2.83 3.68
C VAL A 4 -2.40 2.75 2.75
N ASP A 5 -1.23 2.97 3.32
CA ASP A 5 0.07 2.82 2.65
C ASP A 5 0.80 1.66 3.32
N LEU A 6 1.58 0.90 2.56
CA LEU A 6 2.39 -0.20 3.08
C LEU A 6 3.84 0.23 3.34
N GLU A 7 4.42 -0.19 4.46
CA GLU A 7 5.79 0.16 4.82
C GLU A 7 6.81 -0.52 3.89
N LYS A 8 7.56 0.26 3.10
CA LYS A 8 8.68 -0.24 2.28
C LYS A 8 8.29 -1.47 1.45
N THR A 9 7.25 -1.35 0.65
CA THR A 9 6.59 -2.45 -0.06
C THR A 9 7.51 -3.38 -0.81
N TYR A 10 8.38 -2.82 -1.65
CA TYR A 10 9.34 -3.63 -2.40
C TYR A 10 10.32 -4.32 -1.48
N ASP A 11 10.81 -3.65 -0.44
CA ASP A 11 11.87 -4.19 0.44
C ASP A 11 11.36 -5.27 1.40
N ARG A 12 10.04 -5.38 1.58
CA ARG A 12 9.41 -6.30 2.54
C ARG A 12 8.86 -7.59 1.95
N VAL A 13 8.84 -7.75 0.63
CA VAL A 13 8.28 -8.97 0.02
C VAL A 13 9.09 -10.20 0.43
N PRO A 14 8.50 -11.16 1.18
CA PRO A 14 9.21 -12.38 1.53
C PRO A 14 9.43 -13.26 0.30
N ARG A 15 10.64 -13.83 0.17
CA ARG A 15 11.04 -14.62 -1.01
C ARG A 15 10.25 -15.90 -1.16
N ASP A 16 9.93 -16.54 -0.03
CA ASP A 16 9.08 -17.71 0.07
C ASP A 16 7.64 -17.41 -0.38
N VAL A 17 7.09 -16.26 0.05
CA VAL A 17 5.78 -15.79 -0.40
C VAL A 17 5.79 -15.54 -1.90
N LEU A 18 6.81 -14.88 -2.45
CA LEU A 18 6.93 -14.67 -3.89
C LEU A 18 6.91 -16.00 -4.67
N CYS A 19 7.70 -16.99 -4.24
CA CYS A 19 7.75 -18.30 -4.88
C CYS A 19 6.39 -19.00 -4.84
N TRP A 20 5.76 -19.02 -3.65
CA TRP A 20 4.44 -19.60 -3.45
C TRP A 20 3.38 -18.94 -4.34
N VAL A 21 3.42 -17.60 -4.49
CA VAL A 21 2.50 -16.89 -5.39
C VAL A 21 2.71 -17.31 -6.84
N LEU A 22 3.96 -17.37 -7.31
CA LEU A 22 4.25 -17.74 -8.69
C LEU A 22 3.77 -19.17 -9.01
N GLU A 23 3.92 -20.10 -8.07
CA GLU A 23 3.40 -21.46 -8.17
C GLU A 23 1.86 -21.47 -8.24
N ARG A 24 1.18 -20.71 -7.37
CA ARG A 24 -0.30 -20.58 -7.41
C ARG A 24 -0.82 -19.96 -8.70
N LYS A 25 -0.07 -19.02 -9.27
CA LYS A 25 -0.33 -18.40 -10.57
C LYS A 25 0.02 -19.30 -11.75
N ARG A 26 0.48 -20.54 -11.51
CA ARG A 26 0.84 -21.54 -12.52
C ARG A 26 1.91 -21.04 -13.48
N VAL A 27 2.84 -20.23 -12.99
CA VAL A 27 4.04 -19.85 -13.74
C VAL A 27 4.88 -21.11 -13.95
N TYR A 28 5.40 -21.33 -15.16
CA TYR A 28 6.22 -22.51 -15.44
C TYR A 28 7.45 -22.54 -14.53
N ALA A 29 7.78 -23.74 -14.01
CA ALA A 29 8.87 -23.94 -13.06
C ALA A 29 10.19 -23.29 -13.50
N ARG A 30 10.54 -23.40 -14.79
CA ARG A 30 11.77 -22.77 -15.34
C ARG A 30 11.83 -21.25 -15.12
N TYR A 31 10.70 -20.55 -15.26
CA TYR A 31 10.64 -19.11 -15.00
C TYR A 31 10.74 -18.82 -13.51
N ILE A 32 10.12 -19.65 -12.66
CA ILE A 32 10.23 -19.53 -11.20
C ILE A 32 11.69 -19.69 -10.78
N ASP A 33 12.38 -20.70 -11.29
CA ASP A 33 13.79 -20.95 -11.01
C ASP A 33 14.67 -19.78 -11.49
N THR A 34 14.44 -19.27 -12.69
CA THR A 34 15.16 -18.08 -13.20
C THR A 34 14.92 -16.86 -12.29
N ILE A 35 13.69 -16.66 -11.80
CA ILE A 35 13.38 -15.55 -10.88
C ILE A 35 14.05 -15.77 -9.53
N LYS A 36 14.09 -17.01 -9.01
CA LYS A 36 14.80 -17.36 -7.77
C LYS A 36 16.29 -17.08 -7.90
N ASP A 37 16.90 -17.49 -9.01
CA ASP A 37 18.32 -17.27 -9.30
C ASP A 37 18.69 -15.79 -9.33
N MET A 38 17.78 -14.91 -9.77
CA MET A 38 17.99 -13.45 -9.72
C MET A 38 18.16 -12.92 -8.28
N TYR A 39 17.66 -13.63 -7.28
CA TYR A 39 17.65 -13.20 -5.87
C TYR A 39 18.56 -14.04 -4.97
N ASP A 40 19.12 -15.14 -5.47
CA ASP A 40 20.02 -15.99 -4.71
C ASP A 40 21.40 -15.33 -4.54
N GLY A 41 21.97 -15.47 -3.35
CA GLY A 41 23.31 -14.94 -3.02
C GLY A 41 23.47 -13.42 -3.17
N VAL A 42 22.39 -12.63 -3.29
CA VAL A 42 22.48 -11.19 -3.50
C VAL A 42 23.07 -10.50 -2.27
N VAL A 43 24.10 -9.69 -2.50
CA VAL A 43 24.73 -8.82 -1.50
C VAL A 43 24.68 -7.36 -1.94
N THR A 44 24.77 -6.45 -0.98
CA THR A 44 24.84 -5.01 -1.24
C THR A 44 25.81 -4.33 -0.28
N SER A 45 26.25 -3.12 -0.62
CA SER A 45 27.07 -2.26 0.23
C SER A 45 26.61 -0.81 0.11
N ILE A 46 26.86 -0.01 1.15
CA ILE A 46 26.46 1.40 1.20
C ILE A 46 27.68 2.25 0.83
N LYS A 47 27.52 3.10 -0.19
CA LYS A 47 28.56 4.08 -0.56
C LYS A 47 28.40 5.35 0.29
N THR A 48 29.42 5.68 1.06
CA THR A 48 29.49 6.88 1.91
C THR A 48 30.62 7.80 1.45
N PHE A 49 30.72 9.00 2.03
CA PHE A 49 31.85 9.92 1.78
C PHE A 49 33.21 9.29 2.15
N GLY A 50 33.23 8.40 3.16
CA GLY A 50 34.42 7.67 3.60
C GLY A 50 34.73 6.39 2.82
N GLY A 51 33.99 6.09 1.74
CA GLY A 51 34.11 4.86 0.96
C GLY A 51 32.89 3.94 1.08
N ALA A 52 32.99 2.76 0.48
CA ALA A 52 31.96 1.73 0.55
C ALA A 52 32.05 0.95 1.87
N THR A 53 30.90 0.62 2.46
CA THR A 53 30.84 -0.30 3.60
C THR A 53 31.20 -1.73 3.18
N LYS A 54 31.38 -2.61 4.17
CA LYS A 54 31.39 -4.04 3.90
C LYS A 54 30.07 -4.49 3.28
N GLU A 55 30.16 -5.51 2.44
CA GLU A 55 29.00 -6.14 1.83
C GLU A 55 28.18 -6.88 2.88
N PHE A 56 26.86 -6.88 2.70
CA PHE A 56 25.90 -7.63 3.51
C PHE A 56 24.81 -8.24 2.61
N PRO A 57 24.26 -9.40 2.99
CA PRO A 57 23.27 -10.11 2.17
C PRO A 57 21.90 -9.42 2.18
N ILE A 58 21.20 -9.49 1.06
CA ILE A 58 19.78 -9.11 0.92
C ILE A 58 18.95 -10.39 0.88
N THR A 59 18.20 -10.66 1.93
CA THR A 59 17.39 -11.89 2.06
C THR A 59 15.91 -11.69 1.82
N ILE A 60 15.45 -10.44 1.69
CA ILE A 60 14.04 -10.07 1.57
C ILE A 60 13.88 -8.94 0.54
N GLY A 61 12.68 -8.82 0.00
CA GLY A 61 12.25 -7.70 -0.82
C GLY A 61 12.22 -8.02 -2.30
N LEU A 62 12.25 -7.02 -3.16
CA LEU A 62 12.37 -7.11 -4.62
C LEU A 62 13.43 -6.10 -5.03
N HIS A 63 14.06 -6.29 -6.18
CA HIS A 63 15.08 -5.34 -6.65
C HIS A 63 14.41 -4.04 -7.07
N GLN A 64 14.58 -2.98 -6.28
CA GLN A 64 14.16 -1.64 -6.69
C GLN A 64 14.90 -1.22 -7.96
N GLY A 65 14.16 -0.68 -8.93
CA GLY A 65 14.70 -0.31 -10.25
C GLY A 65 14.74 -1.46 -11.27
N SER A 66 14.43 -2.70 -10.89
CA SER A 66 14.21 -3.78 -11.85
C SER A 66 12.89 -3.61 -12.58
N ALA A 67 12.90 -3.81 -13.90
CA ALA A 67 11.69 -3.78 -14.73
C ALA A 67 10.68 -4.88 -14.37
N LEU A 68 11.14 -5.99 -13.76
CA LEU A 68 10.30 -7.12 -13.40
C LEU A 68 9.62 -6.94 -12.03
N SER A 69 10.26 -6.21 -11.11
CA SER A 69 9.79 -6.06 -9.73
C SER A 69 8.37 -5.51 -9.60
N PRO A 70 7.93 -4.49 -10.37
CA PRO A 70 6.56 -4.01 -10.30
C PRO A 70 5.53 -5.09 -10.64
N TYR A 71 5.80 -5.92 -11.65
CA TYR A 71 4.90 -7.01 -12.04
C TYR A 71 4.85 -8.12 -10.98
N LEU A 72 6.01 -8.50 -10.42
CA LEU A 72 6.06 -9.48 -9.33
C LEU A 72 5.30 -8.98 -8.10
N PHE A 73 5.45 -7.70 -7.77
CA PHE A 73 4.72 -7.09 -6.67
C PHE A 73 3.20 -7.14 -6.90
N THR A 74 2.74 -6.80 -8.11
CA THR A 74 1.32 -6.90 -8.48
C THR A 74 0.78 -8.32 -8.33
N LEU A 75 1.53 -9.34 -8.79
CA LEU A 75 1.12 -10.74 -8.63
C LEU A 75 1.00 -11.14 -7.15
N VAL A 76 1.95 -10.68 -6.33
CA VAL A 76 1.94 -10.94 -4.88
C VAL A 76 0.73 -10.28 -4.24
N MET A 77 0.52 -9.00 -4.47
CA MET A 77 -0.63 -8.29 -3.90
C MET A 77 -1.96 -8.88 -4.34
N ASP A 78 -2.13 -9.22 -5.62
CA ASP A 78 -3.34 -9.88 -6.12
C ASP A 78 -3.61 -11.22 -5.42
N GLU A 79 -2.59 -12.08 -5.30
CA GLU A 79 -2.77 -13.39 -4.68
C GLU A 79 -3.04 -13.29 -3.18
N LEU A 80 -2.34 -12.39 -2.47
CA LEU A 80 -2.51 -12.23 -1.03
C LEU A 80 -3.86 -11.63 -0.65
N THR A 81 -4.41 -10.75 -1.49
CA THR A 81 -5.62 -10.00 -1.19
C THR A 81 -6.86 -10.49 -1.94
N ARG A 82 -6.75 -11.52 -2.80
CA ARG A 82 -7.85 -12.07 -3.62
C ARG A 82 -9.17 -12.28 -2.89
N HIS A 83 -9.13 -12.71 -1.64
CA HIS A 83 -10.33 -13.06 -0.87
C HIS A 83 -10.94 -11.88 -0.07
N ILE A 84 -10.26 -10.74 -0.03
CA ILE A 84 -10.65 -9.56 0.74
C ILE A 84 -10.84 -8.31 -0.14
N GLN A 85 -10.49 -8.41 -1.43
CA GLN A 85 -10.80 -7.38 -2.41
C GLN A 85 -12.31 -7.32 -2.66
N GLU A 86 -12.82 -6.10 -2.84
CA GLU A 86 -14.20 -5.79 -3.20
C GLU A 86 -14.21 -4.97 -4.50
N ASP A 87 -15.38 -4.89 -5.14
CA ASP A 87 -15.55 -4.09 -6.35
C ASP A 87 -15.42 -2.59 -6.06
N ILE A 88 -15.10 -1.83 -7.10
CA ILE A 88 -15.07 -0.36 -7.05
C ILE A 88 -16.47 0.16 -6.72
N PRO A 89 -16.62 1.14 -5.80
CA PRO A 89 -15.57 1.93 -5.15
C PRO A 89 -15.12 1.42 -3.76
N TRP A 90 -15.56 0.24 -3.34
CA TRP A 90 -15.39 -0.26 -1.97
C TRP A 90 -13.95 -0.63 -1.61
N CYS A 91 -13.18 -1.06 -2.59
CA CYS A 91 -11.75 -1.32 -2.48
C CYS A 91 -11.04 -0.85 -3.75
N MET A 92 -9.99 -0.05 -3.61
CA MET A 92 -9.14 0.38 -4.72
C MET A 92 -7.67 0.14 -4.39
N LEU A 93 -6.93 -0.41 -5.35
CA LEU A 93 -5.53 -0.79 -5.20
C LEU A 93 -4.71 -0.13 -6.30
N PHE A 94 -3.65 0.56 -5.91
CA PHE A 94 -2.67 1.09 -6.85
C PHE A 94 -1.26 0.93 -6.27
N ALA A 95 -0.53 -0.07 -6.77
CA ALA A 95 0.76 -0.46 -6.20
C ALA A 95 0.65 -0.65 -4.67
N ASP A 96 1.29 0.22 -3.89
CA ASP A 96 1.32 0.22 -2.43
C ASP A 96 0.20 1.03 -1.75
N ASP A 97 -0.54 1.83 -2.53
CA ASP A 97 -1.68 2.60 -2.05
C ASP A 97 -2.97 1.76 -2.08
N ILE A 98 -3.62 1.63 -0.93
CA ILE A 98 -4.87 0.90 -0.74
C ILE A 98 -5.92 1.89 -0.23
N VAL A 99 -7.10 1.91 -0.84
CA VAL A 99 -8.23 2.70 -0.37
C VAL A 99 -9.37 1.76 -0.01
N LEU A 100 -9.84 1.85 1.23
CA LEU A 100 -10.98 1.08 1.72
C LEU A 100 -12.14 2.02 2.00
N VAL A 101 -13.30 1.68 1.47
CA VAL A 101 -14.52 2.47 1.58
C VAL A 101 -15.61 1.62 2.20
N ASP A 102 -16.35 2.21 3.13
CA ASP A 102 -17.54 1.63 3.73
C ASP A 102 -18.47 2.80 4.10
N GLU A 103 -19.77 2.55 4.12
CA GLU A 103 -20.80 3.52 4.49
C GLU A 103 -20.76 3.84 5.99
N THR A 104 -20.25 2.90 6.78
CA THR A 104 -20.18 3.00 8.23
C THR A 104 -18.74 3.05 8.70
N LYS A 105 -18.48 3.84 9.75
CA LYS A 105 -17.17 3.84 10.41
C LYS A 105 -16.79 2.47 10.96
N ASP A 106 -17.74 1.73 11.53
CA ASP A 106 -17.48 0.38 12.03
C ASP A 106 -17.11 -0.58 10.90
N GLY A 107 -17.73 -0.43 9.72
CA GLY A 107 -17.34 -1.15 8.53
C GLY A 107 -15.94 -0.80 8.06
N VAL A 108 -15.56 0.48 8.05
CA VAL A 108 -14.16 0.91 7.78
C VAL A 108 -13.19 0.24 8.75
N ASN A 109 -13.49 0.23 10.05
CA ASN A 109 -12.65 -0.42 11.06
C ASN A 109 -12.52 -1.93 10.81
N ARG A 110 -13.63 -2.62 10.53
CA ARG A 110 -13.61 -4.06 10.22
C ARG A 110 -12.77 -4.36 8.98
N LYS A 111 -12.93 -3.58 7.91
CA LYS A 111 -12.14 -3.73 6.68
C LYS A 111 -10.66 -3.48 6.95
N LEU A 112 -10.32 -2.39 7.63
CA LEU A 112 -8.94 -2.05 7.96
C LEU A 112 -8.24 -3.16 8.75
N GLU A 113 -8.92 -3.73 9.75
CA GLU A 113 -8.37 -4.84 10.55
C GLU A 113 -8.26 -6.14 9.75
N LEU A 114 -9.23 -6.45 8.88
CA LEU A 114 -9.15 -7.59 7.97
C LEU A 114 -7.93 -7.48 7.05
N TRP A 115 -7.71 -6.30 6.48
CA TRP A 115 -6.56 -6.00 5.63
C TRP A 115 -5.24 -6.08 6.39
N ARG A 116 -5.18 -5.48 7.59
CA ARG A 116 -4.01 -5.57 8.48
C ARG A 116 -3.65 -7.03 8.76
N ASN A 117 -4.60 -7.82 9.26
CA ASN A 117 -4.34 -9.21 9.63
C ASN A 117 -3.91 -10.05 8.42
N THR A 118 -4.56 -9.86 7.27
CA THR A 118 -4.24 -10.62 6.05
C THR A 118 -2.81 -10.33 5.58
N LEU A 119 -2.42 -9.05 5.48
CA LEU A 119 -1.11 -8.66 4.99
C LEU A 119 0.01 -8.90 6.01
N GLU A 120 -0.23 -8.61 7.29
CA GLU A 120 0.76 -8.85 8.36
C GLU A 120 1.04 -10.34 8.56
N SER A 121 0.04 -11.22 8.39
CA SER A 121 0.24 -12.68 8.43
C SER A 121 1.18 -13.20 7.32
N LYS A 122 1.42 -12.38 6.28
CA LYS A 122 2.26 -12.70 5.12
C LYS A 122 3.55 -11.88 5.08
N GLY A 123 3.91 -11.24 6.18
CA GLY A 123 5.18 -10.50 6.33
C GLY A 123 5.15 -9.04 5.85
N PHE A 124 4.01 -8.54 5.37
CA PHE A 124 3.83 -7.12 5.03
C PHE A 124 3.50 -6.31 6.29
N LYS A 125 3.60 -4.98 6.21
CA LYS A 125 3.18 -4.08 7.28
C LYS A 125 2.48 -2.86 6.71
N LEU A 126 1.39 -2.47 7.36
CA LEU A 126 0.70 -1.22 7.07
C LEU A 126 1.41 -0.07 7.78
N SER A 127 1.57 1.05 7.09
CA SER A 127 2.22 2.25 7.59
C SER A 127 1.29 3.00 8.52
N ARG A 128 1.56 2.94 9.82
CA ARG A 128 0.77 3.62 10.86
C ARG A 128 0.83 5.14 10.75
N THR A 129 1.92 5.68 10.21
CA THR A 129 2.16 7.12 10.11
C THR A 129 1.59 7.74 8.84
N LYS A 130 1.36 6.95 7.80
CA LYS A 130 0.79 7.40 6.52
C LYS A 130 -0.66 6.97 6.31
N THR A 131 -1.17 6.06 7.14
CA THR A 131 -2.57 5.65 7.08
C THR A 131 -3.44 6.79 7.62
N GLU A 132 -4.43 7.23 6.86
CA GLU A 132 -5.30 8.35 7.21
C GLU A 132 -6.77 7.99 6.97
N TYR A 133 -7.65 8.44 7.88
CA TYR A 133 -9.09 8.24 7.80
C TYR A 133 -9.78 9.53 7.36
N MET A 134 -10.68 9.42 6.38
CA MET A 134 -11.50 10.53 5.93
C MET A 134 -12.97 10.15 6.07
N HIS A 135 -13.69 10.93 6.88
CA HIS A 135 -15.15 10.88 6.95
C HIS A 135 -15.72 11.75 5.83
N CYS A 136 -16.53 11.19 4.95
CA CYS A 136 -17.12 11.94 3.85
C CYS A 136 -18.52 12.42 4.23
N GLU A 137 -18.72 13.74 4.25
CA GLU A 137 -19.97 14.39 4.64
C GLU A 137 -20.74 14.79 3.38
N PHE A 138 -21.16 13.79 2.60
CA PHE A 138 -21.91 14.02 1.36
C PHE A 138 -23.38 14.42 1.60
N GLU A 139 -23.90 14.18 2.80
CA GLU A 139 -25.26 14.55 3.21
C GLU A 139 -25.23 15.45 4.45
N ASN A 140 -26.12 16.45 4.50
CA ASN A 140 -26.24 17.44 5.58
C ASN A 140 -26.67 16.88 6.96
N THR A 141 -26.70 15.55 7.11
CA THR A 141 -26.99 14.88 8.37
C THR A 141 -25.76 14.93 9.28
N ARG A 142 -25.81 15.84 10.25
CA ARG A 142 -24.85 15.94 11.37
C ARG A 142 -24.95 14.71 12.27
N HIS A 143 -24.48 13.56 11.80
CA HIS A 143 -24.22 12.43 12.67
C HIS A 143 -22.97 12.73 13.49
N ARG A 144 -23.09 12.66 14.83
CA ARG A 144 -21.94 12.78 15.73
C ARG A 144 -20.97 11.63 15.45
N ASP A 145 -19.81 11.97 14.89
CA ASP A 145 -18.71 11.03 14.68
C ASP A 145 -17.94 10.79 15.99
N ASP A 146 -18.61 10.21 17.00
CA ASP A 146 -18.08 10.08 18.38
C ASP A 146 -17.16 8.87 18.59
N GLY A 147 -16.62 8.29 17.51
CA GLY A 147 -15.86 7.03 17.59
C GLY A 147 -14.62 7.07 16.71
N VAL A 148 -13.66 6.23 17.06
CA VAL A 148 -12.29 6.29 16.54
C VAL A 148 -12.05 5.19 15.51
N VAL A 149 -11.33 5.52 14.44
CA VAL A 149 -10.77 4.50 13.54
C VAL A 149 -9.40 4.08 14.05
N LYS A 150 -9.17 2.78 14.19
CA LYS A 150 -7.93 2.24 14.76
C LYS A 150 -7.28 1.24 13.82
N LEU A 151 -5.95 1.27 13.80
CA LEU A 151 -5.10 0.27 13.16
C LEU A 151 -4.34 -0.46 14.29
N GLY A 152 -4.87 -1.61 14.73
CA GLY A 152 -4.48 -2.25 15.98
C GLY A 152 -4.77 -1.34 17.18
N GLU A 153 -3.74 -0.99 17.95
CA GLU A 153 -3.86 -0.13 19.13
C GLU A 153 -3.73 1.38 18.82
N VAL A 154 -3.36 1.73 17.58
CA VAL A 154 -3.06 3.11 17.19
C VAL A 154 -4.29 3.75 16.54
N GLU A 155 -4.67 4.93 17.02
CA GLU A 155 -5.70 5.76 16.39
C GLU A 155 -5.19 6.30 15.05
N VAL A 156 -6.02 6.11 14.02
CA VAL A 156 -5.75 6.61 12.67
C VAL A 156 -6.16 8.09 12.62
N PRO A 157 -5.27 9.00 12.20
CA PRO A 157 -5.59 10.42 12.13
C PRO A 157 -6.76 10.68 11.16
N LYS A 158 -7.72 11.49 11.62
CA LYS A 158 -8.83 11.97 10.79
C LYS A 158 -8.39 13.18 9.98
N VAL A 159 -8.61 13.14 8.66
CA VAL A 159 -8.31 14.22 7.72
C VAL A 159 -9.54 14.63 6.94
N ASN A 160 -9.58 15.89 6.51
CA ASN A 160 -10.67 16.43 5.68
C ASN A 160 -10.31 16.42 4.18
N HIS A 161 -9.03 16.25 3.86
CA HIS A 161 -8.55 16.09 2.50
C HIS A 161 -7.39 15.09 2.48
N PHE A 162 -7.25 14.38 1.36
CA PHE A 162 -6.17 13.42 1.14
C PHE A 162 -5.65 13.54 -0.28
N ARG A 163 -4.32 13.44 -0.47
CA ARG A 163 -3.72 13.41 -1.80
C ARG A 163 -3.59 11.97 -2.27
N TYR A 164 -4.49 11.54 -3.14
CA TYR A 164 -4.48 10.21 -3.75
C TYR A 164 -4.04 10.28 -5.21
N LEU A 165 -2.95 9.59 -5.56
CA LEU A 165 -2.41 9.52 -6.93
C LEU A 165 -2.22 10.88 -7.63
N GLY A 166 -1.88 11.91 -6.86
CA GLY A 166 -1.67 13.27 -7.36
C GLY A 166 -2.91 14.16 -7.39
N SER A 167 -4.09 13.62 -7.10
CA SER A 167 -5.32 14.39 -6.95
C SER A 167 -5.72 14.58 -5.48
N ILE A 168 -6.29 15.74 -5.16
CA ILE A 168 -6.80 16.05 -3.82
C ILE A 168 -8.27 15.62 -3.75
N ILE A 169 -8.54 14.65 -2.88
CA ILE A 169 -9.91 14.24 -2.53
C ILE A 169 -10.31 14.99 -1.27
N GLN A 170 -11.49 15.59 -1.26
CA GLN A 170 -12.04 16.34 -0.13
C GLN A 170 -13.30 15.67 0.43
N ASN A 171 -13.51 15.80 1.73
CA ASN A 171 -14.63 15.20 2.45
C ASN A 171 -16.02 15.69 2.00
N TYR A 172 -16.13 16.91 1.48
CA TYR A 172 -17.39 17.49 0.96
C TYR A 172 -17.58 17.29 -0.56
N GLY A 173 -16.66 16.59 -1.23
CA GLY A 173 -16.73 16.35 -2.67
C GLY A 173 -16.47 17.56 -3.57
N ASN A 174 -15.98 18.68 -3.02
CA ASN A 174 -15.58 19.85 -3.81
C ASN A 174 -14.23 19.61 -4.51
N ILE A 175 -14.10 20.13 -5.73
CA ILE A 175 -12.93 19.93 -6.60
C ILE A 175 -11.95 21.13 -6.53
N GLU A 176 -12.35 22.21 -5.85
CA GLU A 176 -11.61 23.49 -5.82
C GLU A 176 -10.15 23.33 -5.39
N ASN A 177 -9.85 22.58 -4.32
CA ASN A 177 -8.47 22.41 -3.87
C ASN A 177 -7.63 21.61 -4.88
N ASP A 178 -8.22 20.63 -5.57
CA ASP A 178 -7.51 19.88 -6.62
C ASP A 178 -7.16 20.80 -7.80
N VAL A 179 -8.10 21.64 -8.21
CA VAL A 179 -7.89 22.64 -9.27
C VAL A 179 -6.81 23.63 -8.87
N THR A 180 -6.88 24.20 -7.66
CA THR A 180 -5.87 25.14 -7.17
C THR A 180 -4.50 24.50 -7.07
N HIS A 181 -4.41 23.25 -6.58
CA HIS A 181 -3.15 22.51 -6.51
C HIS A 181 -2.56 22.24 -7.90
N ARG A 182 -3.38 21.82 -8.87
CA ARG A 182 -2.94 21.59 -10.25
C ARG A 182 -2.48 22.88 -10.93
N ILE A 183 -3.18 24.00 -10.71
CA ILE A 183 -2.74 25.33 -11.16
C ILE A 183 -1.37 25.66 -10.56
N GLN A 184 -1.21 25.57 -9.24
CA GLN A 184 0.08 25.87 -8.60
C GLN A 184 1.23 24.97 -9.06
N ALA A 185 0.97 23.68 -9.28
CA ALA A 185 1.97 22.74 -9.81
C ALA A 185 2.37 23.08 -11.26
N GLY A 186 1.44 23.57 -12.08
CA GLY A 186 1.71 24.01 -13.45
C GLY A 186 2.54 25.30 -13.54
N TRP A 187 2.44 26.18 -12.54
CA TRP A 187 3.13 27.48 -12.51
C TRP A 187 4.50 27.44 -11.81
N LYS A 188 4.88 26.30 -11.21
CA LYS A 188 6.22 26.06 -10.64
C LYS A 188 7.22 25.46 -11.65
N LYS A 189 6.95 25.56 -12.95
CA LYS A 189 7.87 25.18 -14.03
C LYS A 189 8.60 26.39 -14.58
#